data_AF-A0A7Y3BB61-F1
#
_entry.id   AF-A0A7Y3BB61-F1
#
_cell.length_a   1.000
_cell.length_b   1.000
_cell.length_c   1.000
_cell.angle_alpha   90.00
_cell.angle_beta   90.00
_cell.angle_gamma   90.00
#
_symmetry.space_group_name_H-M   'P 1'
#
loop_
_entity.id
_entity.type
_entity.pdbx_description
1 polymer ?
#
loop_
_entity_poly.entity_id
_entity_poly.type
_entity_poly.pdbx_seq_one_letter_code
_entity_poly.pdbx_strand_id
1 'polypeptide(L)'
;MNKKPLHERTRAQESSNAIERMYITMRHLFNRGFYKPMGVSGETLREALLLLRPEIYGSIGEEKAELNGLLYVIDRLPYGIEECSYINLTSDEGYGSSHFKPIIPEKRRRNCYRIDEEQMNIEITRGRSEIYDILTHLTFLFIESHKISKRVVINEKGDTTRDWVKLEKAVLSSKKLTQPEREVAISHTANILGRTFNEITEVYRDFSSKKHPERFLNIIYWLGKLAIEEVVNNKKRAVTFSPVLRERLGHHIHGEIWANNIKEVLKKHNLLHRNIHIISANMHSVMNTIYAPKALKNLVAKNDIFDVYEALSNNDNKSLRNKVTNEALKNGMLFIEDASGTNINVQIFDTATIDFSHSDLKIDLDFIKEEKPLIFVMDYAFGEQAYETIDEFLKPFKVEDSKIKMNVDSVSIMGKAGILKGGKGDIMIPSAHIFEGTADNYPIKNRLSVKDLEGQGVDVYKGAMITVLGTSLQNKEILKFFHNSTWNVIGLEMEGAHYQKAIQAASKVRGNINSKVKVRYAYYASDNPLETGSTLASGGLGTSGVRPTYLITRTILEKIFNK
;
A
#
# COMPACT_ATOMS: atom_id res chain seq x y z
N MET A 1 -3.37 15.91 -52.35
CA MET A 1 -3.60 16.03 -50.89
C MET A 1 -3.28 14.68 -50.25
N ASN A 2 -2.13 14.55 -49.58
CA ASN A 2 -1.86 13.36 -48.76
C ASN A 2 -2.84 13.36 -47.59
N LYS A 3 -3.76 12.38 -47.54
CA LYS A 3 -4.56 12.11 -46.35
C LYS A 3 -3.58 11.83 -45.22
N LYS A 4 -3.49 12.75 -44.24
CA LYS A 4 -2.80 12.46 -42.98
C LYS A 4 -3.42 11.15 -42.45
N PRO A 5 -2.61 10.16 -42.06
CA PRO A 5 -3.15 8.94 -41.48
C PRO A 5 -4.01 9.32 -40.27
N LEU A 6 -5.24 8.83 -40.23
CA LEU A 6 -6.08 8.92 -39.03
C LEU A 6 -5.32 8.22 -37.91
N HIS A 7 -4.81 9.01 -36.96
CA HIS A 7 -4.08 8.47 -35.83
C HIS A 7 -5.11 7.94 -34.83
N GLU A 8 -5.46 6.65 -34.97
CA GLU A 8 -6.23 5.94 -33.95
C GLU A 8 -5.36 5.77 -32.70
N ARG A 9 -5.93 6.10 -31.54
CA ARG A 9 -5.24 5.97 -30.26
C ARG A 9 -5.09 4.51 -29.91
N THR A 10 -3.92 4.12 -29.42
CA THR A 10 -3.73 2.77 -28.89
C THR A 10 -4.43 2.63 -27.54
N ARG A 11 -4.77 1.39 -27.15
CA ARG A 11 -5.38 1.10 -25.85
C ARG A 11 -4.51 1.58 -24.67
N ALA A 12 -3.19 1.52 -24.81
CA ALA A 12 -2.25 2.04 -23.82
C ALA A 12 -2.33 3.57 -23.70
N GLN A 13 -2.46 4.29 -24.81
CA GLN A 13 -2.67 5.75 -24.80
C GLN A 13 -4.02 6.13 -24.17
N GLU A 14 -5.10 5.39 -24.44
CA GLU A 14 -6.38 5.58 -23.76
C GLU A 14 -6.26 5.37 -22.25
N SER A 15 -5.55 4.31 -21.85
CA SER A 15 -5.33 3.97 -20.43
C SER A 15 -4.53 5.04 -19.71
N SER A 16 -3.43 5.52 -20.32
CA SER A 16 -2.61 6.60 -19.77
C SER A 16 -3.42 7.89 -19.63
N ASN A 17 -4.21 8.27 -20.63
CA ASN A 17 -5.11 9.41 -20.56
C ASN A 17 -6.19 9.24 -19.48
N ALA A 18 -6.71 8.02 -19.28
CA ALA A 18 -7.70 7.74 -18.24
C ALA A 18 -7.11 7.93 -16.84
N ILE A 19 -5.91 7.42 -16.58
CA ILE A 19 -5.19 7.60 -15.31
C ILE A 19 -4.94 9.08 -15.03
N GLU A 20 -4.46 9.83 -16.03
CA GLU A 20 -4.24 11.27 -15.90
C GLU A 20 -5.54 12.02 -15.59
N ARG A 21 -6.63 11.71 -16.32
CA ARG A 21 -7.96 12.29 -16.05
C ARG A 21 -8.44 11.97 -14.64
N MET A 22 -8.27 10.74 -14.16
CA MET A 22 -8.62 10.36 -12.79
C MET A 22 -7.84 11.19 -11.78
N TYR A 23 -6.53 11.29 -11.96
CA TYR A 23 -5.65 12.07 -11.07
C TYR A 23 -6.05 13.54 -10.98
N ILE A 24 -6.21 14.21 -12.12
CA ILE A 24 -6.61 15.62 -12.20
C ILE A 24 -8.00 15.80 -11.56
N THR A 25 -8.94 14.90 -11.87
CA THR A 25 -10.29 14.96 -11.33
C THR A 25 -10.30 14.79 -9.81
N MET A 26 -9.63 13.77 -9.26
CA MET A 26 -9.54 13.56 -7.82
C MET A 26 -8.98 14.78 -7.10
N ARG A 27 -7.93 15.41 -7.66
CA ARG A 27 -7.37 16.65 -7.13
C ARG A 27 -8.38 17.81 -7.18
N HIS A 28 -9.13 17.93 -8.26
CA HIS A 28 -10.18 18.94 -8.38
C HIS A 28 -11.31 18.73 -7.35
N LEU A 29 -11.80 17.49 -7.19
CA LEU A 29 -12.85 17.16 -6.23
C LEU A 29 -12.39 17.39 -4.79
N PHE A 30 -11.14 17.04 -4.48
CA PHE A 30 -10.53 17.37 -3.19
C PHE A 30 -10.57 18.87 -2.92
N ASN A 31 -10.09 19.69 -3.85
CA ASN A 31 -10.10 21.16 -3.68
C ASN A 31 -11.53 21.70 -3.53
N ARG A 32 -12.49 21.16 -4.30
CA ARG A 32 -13.92 21.51 -4.22
C ARG A 32 -14.54 21.19 -2.87
N GLY A 33 -14.04 20.18 -2.16
CA GLY A 33 -14.50 19.79 -0.81
C GLY A 33 -15.68 18.83 -0.78
N PHE A 34 -16.30 18.50 -1.91
CA PHE A 34 -17.29 17.43 -2.00
C PHE A 34 -17.55 17.00 -3.44
N TYR A 35 -18.13 15.81 -3.60
CA TYR A 35 -18.73 15.37 -4.85
C TYR A 35 -19.86 14.35 -4.61
N LYS A 36 -20.66 14.14 -5.66
CA LYS A 36 -21.73 13.14 -5.68
C LYS A 36 -21.27 12.03 -6.62
N PRO A 37 -20.92 10.83 -6.13
CA PRO A 37 -20.26 9.80 -6.91
C PRO A 37 -21.01 9.36 -8.15
N MET A 38 -22.35 9.28 -8.09
CA MET A 38 -23.22 8.96 -9.23
C MET A 38 -23.85 10.19 -9.91
N GLY A 39 -23.48 11.39 -9.47
CA GLY A 39 -23.87 12.64 -10.12
C GLY A 39 -22.85 13.12 -11.17
N VAL A 40 -23.10 14.31 -11.71
CA VAL A 40 -22.21 14.99 -12.69
C VAL A 40 -20.80 15.18 -12.12
N SER A 41 -20.67 15.51 -10.84
CA SER A 41 -19.34 15.72 -10.23
C SER A 41 -18.50 14.45 -10.08
N GLY A 42 -19.11 13.26 -10.13
CA GLY A 42 -18.38 11.98 -10.13
C GLY A 42 -18.21 11.36 -11.52
N GLU A 43 -18.82 11.92 -12.57
CA GLU A 43 -18.92 11.31 -13.90
C GLU A 43 -17.57 11.01 -14.52
N THR A 44 -16.66 11.98 -14.49
CA THR A 44 -15.32 11.82 -15.05
C THR A 44 -14.52 10.72 -14.36
N LEU A 45 -14.69 10.49 -13.05
CA LEU A 45 -14.03 9.37 -12.36
C LEU A 45 -14.59 8.02 -12.83
N ARG A 46 -15.92 7.91 -12.94
CA ARG A 46 -16.58 6.67 -13.37
C ARG A 46 -16.20 6.30 -14.79
N GLU A 47 -16.31 7.26 -15.72
CA GLU A 47 -15.95 7.06 -17.12
C GLU A 47 -14.49 6.67 -17.28
N ALA A 48 -13.59 7.36 -16.57
CA ALA A 48 -12.18 7.06 -16.66
C ALA A 48 -11.84 5.67 -16.08
N LEU A 49 -12.46 5.26 -14.96
CA LEU A 49 -12.27 3.92 -14.40
C LEU A 49 -12.84 2.82 -15.33
N LEU A 50 -14.02 3.04 -15.91
CA LEU A 50 -14.65 2.12 -16.88
C LEU A 50 -13.90 2.06 -18.21
N LEU A 51 -13.27 3.16 -18.63
CA LEU A 51 -12.39 3.20 -19.79
C LEU A 51 -11.09 2.45 -19.49
N LEU A 52 -10.50 2.67 -18.32
CA LEU A 52 -9.23 2.07 -17.90
C LEU A 52 -9.35 0.56 -17.75
N ARG A 53 -10.46 0.06 -17.19
CA ARG A 53 -10.69 -1.37 -16.85
C ARG A 53 -9.46 -1.98 -16.17
N PRO A 54 -9.12 -1.52 -14.95
CA PRO A 54 -7.96 -2.03 -14.26
C PRO A 54 -8.00 -3.55 -14.15
N GLU A 55 -6.83 -4.19 -14.24
CA GLU A 55 -6.73 -5.66 -14.20
C GLU A 55 -7.32 -6.22 -12.90
N ILE A 56 -7.22 -5.46 -11.81
CA ILE A 56 -7.74 -5.84 -10.50
C ILE A 56 -9.27 -5.79 -10.40
N TYR A 57 -9.93 -5.06 -11.31
CA TYR A 57 -11.38 -4.91 -11.38
C TYR A 57 -11.94 -5.60 -12.63
N GLY A 58 -11.45 -6.80 -12.93
CA GLY A 58 -11.62 -7.51 -14.21
C GLY A 58 -12.93 -7.25 -14.98
N SER A 59 -14.08 -7.54 -14.37
CA SER A 59 -15.42 -7.43 -14.97
C SER A 59 -16.16 -6.13 -14.67
N ILE A 60 -15.47 -5.07 -14.21
CA ILE A 60 -16.09 -3.76 -13.92
C ILE A 60 -16.80 -3.17 -15.16
N GLY A 61 -16.29 -3.44 -16.36
CA GLY A 61 -16.90 -3.00 -17.62
C GLY A 61 -18.04 -3.88 -18.14
N GLU A 62 -18.33 -5.01 -17.48
CA GLU A 62 -19.40 -5.93 -17.86
C GLU A 62 -20.69 -5.67 -17.08
N GLU A 63 -21.81 -6.25 -17.53
CA GLU A 63 -23.07 -6.17 -16.78
C GLU A 63 -23.08 -7.03 -15.53
N LYS A 64 -22.26 -8.10 -15.45
CA LYS A 64 -22.12 -8.93 -14.25
C LYS A 64 -21.30 -8.20 -13.19
N ALA A 65 -21.52 -8.56 -11.92
CA ALA A 65 -20.80 -7.96 -10.81
C ALA A 65 -19.34 -8.44 -10.73
N GLU A 66 -18.44 -7.58 -10.28
CA GLU A 66 -17.02 -7.88 -10.09
C GLU A 66 -16.74 -8.35 -8.64
N LEU A 67 -16.59 -9.65 -8.44
CA LEU A 67 -16.48 -10.27 -7.11
C LEU A 67 -15.08 -10.11 -6.47
N ASN A 68 -14.02 -10.32 -7.24
CA ASN A 68 -12.65 -10.27 -6.73
C ASN A 68 -12.23 -8.83 -6.43
N GLY A 69 -12.63 -7.90 -7.32
CA GLY A 69 -12.49 -6.47 -7.06
C GLY A 69 -13.26 -6.04 -5.82
N LEU A 70 -14.49 -6.54 -5.61
CA LEU A 70 -15.27 -6.24 -4.41
C LEU A 70 -14.58 -6.70 -3.12
N LEU A 71 -14.04 -7.92 -3.10
CA LEU A 71 -13.27 -8.42 -1.95
C LEU A 71 -12.05 -7.53 -1.67
N TYR A 72 -11.27 -7.22 -2.72
CA TYR A 72 -10.11 -6.34 -2.62
C TYR A 72 -10.43 -4.96 -2.04
N VAL A 73 -11.58 -4.40 -2.44
CA VAL A 73 -12.05 -3.08 -2.01
C VAL A 73 -12.56 -3.10 -0.57
N ILE A 74 -13.40 -4.06 -0.21
CA ILE A 74 -14.00 -4.16 1.13
C ILE A 74 -12.95 -4.41 2.21
N ASP A 75 -11.86 -5.11 1.89
CA ASP A 75 -10.71 -5.31 2.79
C ASP A 75 -9.93 -4.02 3.09
N ARG A 76 -10.09 -2.98 2.24
CA ARG A 76 -9.36 -1.71 2.32
C ARG A 76 -10.21 -0.55 2.79
N LEU A 77 -11.52 -0.70 2.79
CA LEU A 77 -12.47 0.28 3.33
C LEU A 77 -12.96 -0.13 4.73
N PRO A 78 -13.45 0.79 5.56
CA PRO A 78 -13.95 0.43 6.88
C PRO A 78 -15.19 -0.44 6.79
N TYR A 79 -15.34 -1.34 7.76
CA TYR A 79 -16.54 -2.17 7.89
C TYR A 79 -17.81 -1.29 7.96
N GLY A 80 -18.83 -1.64 7.18
CA GLY A 80 -20.12 -0.92 7.14
C GLY A 80 -20.14 0.27 6.18
N ILE A 81 -19.05 0.57 5.45
CA ILE A 81 -19.02 1.66 4.46
C ILE A 81 -20.14 1.55 3.41
N GLU A 82 -20.54 0.33 3.07
CA GLU A 82 -21.60 0.00 2.12
C GLU A 82 -23.00 0.45 2.56
N GLU A 83 -23.17 0.72 3.85
CA GLU A 83 -24.41 1.16 4.48
C GLU A 83 -24.50 2.70 4.56
N CYS A 84 -23.42 3.41 4.21
CA CYS A 84 -23.33 4.85 4.40
C CYS A 84 -23.74 5.64 3.16
N SER A 85 -24.60 6.62 3.35
CA SER A 85 -24.94 7.64 2.35
C SER A 85 -23.94 8.80 2.32
N TYR A 86 -23.26 9.04 3.44
CA TYR A 86 -22.29 10.12 3.61
C TYR A 86 -20.93 9.55 4.00
N ILE A 87 -19.91 9.85 3.20
CA ILE A 87 -18.53 9.43 3.47
C ILE A 87 -17.66 10.67 3.56
N ASN A 88 -17.11 10.94 4.74
CA ASN A 88 -16.36 12.15 5.01
C ASN A 88 -14.89 11.81 5.21
N LEU A 89 -14.03 12.36 4.37
CA LEU A 89 -12.58 12.27 4.54
C LEU A 89 -12.14 13.44 5.41
N THR A 90 -11.52 13.14 6.55
CA THR A 90 -11.16 14.13 7.58
C THR A 90 -9.67 14.06 7.91
N SER A 91 -9.16 15.11 8.55
CA SER A 91 -7.90 15.02 9.30
C SER A 91 -8.17 14.29 10.63
N ASP A 92 -7.14 14.06 11.45
CA ASP A 92 -7.37 13.87 12.88
C ASP A 92 -8.01 15.14 13.46
N GLU A 93 -9.29 15.00 13.80
CA GLU A 93 -10.19 16.05 14.31
C GLU A 93 -10.75 15.67 15.70
N GLY A 94 -10.12 14.73 16.41
CA GLY A 94 -10.42 14.42 17.81
C GLY A 94 -11.53 13.39 18.04
N TYR A 95 -12.00 12.68 17.01
CA TYR A 95 -13.01 11.62 17.15
C TYR A 95 -12.57 10.50 18.10
N GLY A 96 -11.27 10.17 18.12
CA GLY A 96 -10.70 9.15 19.00
C GLY A 96 -10.78 9.49 20.50
N SER A 97 -10.98 10.76 20.86
CA SER A 97 -11.13 11.22 22.25
C SER A 97 -12.58 11.18 22.74
N SER A 98 -13.52 10.72 21.90
CA SER A 98 -14.95 10.63 22.20
C SER A 98 -15.41 9.18 22.39
N HIS A 99 -16.72 8.96 22.39
CA HIS A 99 -17.35 7.64 22.51
C HIS A 99 -17.25 6.78 21.24
N PHE A 100 -16.82 7.36 20.10
CA PHE A 100 -16.70 6.65 18.83
C PHE A 100 -15.58 5.60 18.88
N LYS A 101 -15.91 4.36 18.50
CA LYS A 101 -14.92 3.28 18.43
C LYS A 101 -14.22 3.31 17.07
N PRO A 102 -12.88 3.27 17.03
CA PRO A 102 -12.16 3.23 15.77
C PRO A 102 -12.43 1.92 15.02
N ILE A 103 -12.72 2.04 13.73
CA ILE A 103 -12.85 0.97 12.75
C ILE A 103 -11.59 1.01 11.88
N ILE A 104 -10.75 -0.03 11.95
CA ILE A 104 -9.52 -0.13 11.17
C ILE A 104 -9.74 -1.13 10.04
N PRO A 105 -9.59 -0.74 8.76
CA PRO A 105 -9.68 -1.68 7.64
C PRO A 105 -8.62 -2.80 7.75
N GLU A 106 -8.94 -3.99 7.25
CA GLU A 106 -8.06 -5.17 7.42
C GLU A 106 -6.70 -5.01 6.73
N LYS A 107 -6.67 -4.40 5.54
CA LYS A 107 -5.46 -4.23 4.72
C LYS A 107 -4.98 -2.78 4.62
N ARG A 108 -5.52 -1.86 5.44
CA ARG A 108 -5.09 -0.45 5.53
C ARG A 108 -5.12 0.03 6.99
N ARG A 109 -3.98 0.49 7.51
CA ARG A 109 -3.88 0.97 8.90
C ARG A 109 -4.29 2.45 9.00
N ARG A 110 -5.58 2.71 9.13
CA ARG A 110 -6.13 4.07 9.36
C ARG A 110 -7.36 4.01 10.25
N ASN A 111 -7.58 5.07 11.00
CA ASN A 111 -8.78 5.19 11.83
C ASN A 111 -9.96 5.61 10.97
N CYS A 112 -11.08 4.92 11.15
CA CYS A 112 -12.37 5.33 10.62
C CYS A 112 -13.38 5.32 11.75
N TYR A 113 -14.40 6.18 11.66
CA TYR A 113 -15.40 6.34 12.71
C TYR A 113 -16.79 6.34 12.08
N ARG A 114 -17.64 5.41 12.51
CA ARG A 114 -19.07 5.45 12.21
C ARG A 114 -19.70 6.50 13.11
N ILE A 115 -20.22 7.58 12.52
CA ILE A 115 -20.77 8.72 13.27
C ILE A 115 -22.23 8.45 13.64
N ASP A 116 -23.00 7.94 12.68
CA ASP A 116 -24.40 7.53 12.84
C ASP A 116 -24.73 6.39 11.85
N GLU A 117 -26.02 6.10 11.64
CA GLU A 117 -26.46 5.04 10.73
C GLU A 117 -26.08 5.29 9.26
N GLU A 118 -25.85 6.53 8.84
CA GLU A 118 -25.65 6.89 7.42
C GLU A 118 -24.26 7.47 7.13
N GLN A 119 -23.48 7.83 8.14
CA GLN A 119 -22.21 8.54 7.97
C GLN A 119 -20.98 7.77 8.46
N MET A 120 -19.99 7.65 7.56
CA MET A 120 -18.64 7.17 7.87
C MET A 120 -17.62 8.29 7.72
N ASN A 121 -16.79 8.48 8.74
CA ASN A 121 -15.61 9.32 8.67
C ASN A 121 -14.36 8.47 8.46
N ILE A 122 -13.48 8.86 7.53
CA ILE A 122 -12.20 8.21 7.25
C ILE A 122 -11.09 9.24 7.51
N GLU A 123 -10.26 8.95 8.50
CA GLU A 123 -9.12 9.82 8.86
C GLU A 123 -7.96 9.61 7.88
N ILE A 124 -7.46 10.72 7.33
CA ILE A 124 -6.36 10.75 6.36
C ILE A 124 -5.10 11.25 7.05
N THR A 125 -4.06 10.42 7.06
CA THR A 125 -2.77 10.76 7.67
C THR A 125 -1.56 10.52 6.75
N ARG A 126 -1.78 9.98 5.54
CA ARG A 126 -0.72 9.48 4.65
C ARG A 126 -0.66 10.19 3.29
N GLY A 127 -0.93 11.49 3.27
CA GLY A 127 -0.82 12.31 2.06
C GLY A 127 -1.90 12.02 1.00
N ARG A 128 -1.68 12.49 -0.25
CA ARG A 128 -2.70 12.42 -1.31
C ARG A 128 -2.91 11.01 -1.85
N SER A 129 -1.88 10.17 -1.84
CA SER A 129 -1.98 8.78 -2.33
C SER A 129 -3.07 8.00 -1.61
N GLU A 130 -3.27 8.24 -0.31
CA GLU A 130 -4.35 7.63 0.45
C GLU A 130 -5.74 8.08 -0.01
N ILE A 131 -5.90 9.38 -0.29
CA ILE A 131 -7.14 9.92 -0.84
C ILE A 131 -7.43 9.28 -2.21
N TYR A 132 -6.43 9.18 -3.09
CA TYR A 132 -6.60 8.60 -4.42
C TYR A 132 -6.98 7.11 -4.36
N ASP A 133 -6.36 6.34 -3.45
CA ASP A 133 -6.72 4.94 -3.18
C ASP A 133 -8.20 4.84 -2.74
N ILE A 134 -8.62 5.66 -1.78
CA ILE A 134 -10.01 5.67 -1.28
C ILE A 134 -11.00 6.06 -2.39
N LEU A 135 -10.74 7.13 -3.14
CA LEU A 135 -11.65 7.61 -4.18
C LEU A 135 -11.79 6.59 -5.32
N THR A 136 -10.71 5.87 -5.65
CA THR A 136 -10.77 4.77 -6.63
C THR A 136 -11.67 3.64 -6.14
N HIS A 137 -11.49 3.21 -4.88
CA HIS A 137 -12.30 2.17 -4.26
C HIS A 137 -13.78 2.54 -4.13
N LEU A 138 -14.06 3.79 -3.75
CA LEU A 138 -15.43 4.30 -3.69
C LEU A 138 -16.05 4.34 -5.08
N THR A 139 -15.34 4.83 -6.10
CA THR A 139 -15.81 4.84 -7.49
C THR A 139 -16.20 3.43 -7.95
N PHE A 140 -15.38 2.42 -7.64
CA PHE A 140 -15.70 1.02 -7.88
C PHE A 140 -17.01 0.60 -7.18
N LEU A 141 -17.14 0.82 -5.86
CA LEU A 141 -18.35 0.44 -5.11
C LEU A 141 -19.61 1.10 -5.67
N PHE A 142 -19.54 2.38 -6.04
CA PHE A 142 -20.67 3.11 -6.58
C PHE A 142 -21.10 2.55 -7.95
N ILE A 143 -20.16 2.21 -8.82
CA ILE A 143 -20.45 1.54 -10.10
C ILE A 143 -21.14 0.19 -9.85
N GLU A 144 -20.56 -0.68 -9.01
CA GLU A 144 -21.12 -2.01 -8.73
C GLU A 144 -22.50 -1.93 -8.06
N SER A 145 -22.71 -0.96 -7.16
CA SER A 145 -24.03 -0.73 -6.55
C SER A 145 -25.11 -0.39 -7.57
N HIS A 146 -24.77 0.41 -8.60
CA HIS A 146 -25.70 0.77 -9.67
C HIS A 146 -25.91 -0.37 -10.67
N LYS A 147 -24.95 -1.28 -10.84
CA LYS A 147 -25.19 -2.54 -11.58
C LYS A 147 -26.26 -3.39 -10.90
N ILE A 148 -26.21 -3.50 -9.57
CA ILE A 148 -27.22 -4.20 -8.78
C ILE A 148 -28.58 -3.53 -8.98
N SER A 149 -28.68 -2.21 -8.76
CA SER A 149 -29.92 -1.44 -8.92
C SER A 149 -30.52 -1.62 -10.33
N LYS A 150 -29.72 -1.46 -11.39
CA LYS A 150 -30.15 -1.63 -12.79
C LYS A 150 -30.76 -3.01 -13.07
N ARG A 151 -30.28 -4.06 -12.40
CA ARG A 151 -30.78 -5.44 -12.58
C ARG A 151 -32.05 -5.73 -11.79
N VAL A 152 -32.27 -5.04 -10.66
CA VAL A 152 -33.34 -5.39 -9.73
C VAL A 152 -34.55 -4.48 -9.80
N VAL A 153 -34.41 -3.23 -10.26
CA VAL A 153 -35.52 -2.29 -10.43
C VAL A 153 -36.28 -2.58 -11.71
N ILE A 154 -37.59 -2.75 -11.62
CA ILE A 154 -38.48 -3.10 -12.73
C ILE A 154 -39.08 -1.84 -13.38
N ASN A 155 -39.36 -0.80 -12.61
CA ASN A 155 -40.00 0.42 -13.10
C ASN A 155 -39.64 1.66 -12.27
N GLU A 156 -40.08 2.83 -12.75
CA GLU A 156 -39.83 4.13 -12.12
C GLU A 156 -40.47 4.29 -10.74
N LYS A 157 -41.47 3.46 -10.38
CA LYS A 157 -42.08 3.47 -9.05
C LYS A 157 -41.22 2.77 -8.00
N GLY A 158 -40.16 2.09 -8.41
CA GLY A 158 -39.25 1.36 -7.53
C GLY A 158 -39.68 -0.07 -7.25
N ASP A 159 -40.58 -0.66 -8.06
CA ASP A 159 -40.87 -2.10 -7.95
C ASP A 159 -39.61 -2.91 -8.22
N THR A 160 -39.41 -3.99 -7.46
CA THR A 160 -38.19 -4.81 -7.55
C THR A 160 -38.47 -6.26 -7.92
N THR A 161 -37.45 -6.94 -8.45
CA THR A 161 -37.53 -8.36 -8.79
C THR A 161 -37.80 -9.23 -7.55
N ARG A 162 -38.39 -10.40 -7.79
CA ARG A 162 -38.60 -11.41 -6.73
C ARG A 162 -37.28 -11.80 -6.05
N ASP A 163 -36.19 -11.91 -6.81
CA ASP A 163 -34.89 -12.27 -6.26
C ASP A 163 -34.40 -11.23 -5.24
N TRP A 164 -34.60 -9.93 -5.53
CA TRP A 164 -34.28 -8.85 -4.59
C TRP A 164 -35.05 -8.95 -3.28
N VAL A 165 -36.38 -9.16 -3.36
CA VAL A 165 -37.23 -9.33 -2.18
C VAL A 165 -36.79 -10.54 -1.33
N LYS A 166 -36.27 -11.60 -1.95
CA LYS A 166 -35.74 -12.77 -1.24
C LYS A 166 -34.42 -12.48 -0.54
N LEU A 167 -33.51 -11.75 -1.19
CA LEU A 167 -32.27 -11.29 -0.56
C LEU A 167 -32.57 -10.36 0.63
N GLU A 168 -33.44 -9.37 0.44
CA GLU A 168 -33.86 -8.43 1.49
C GLU A 168 -34.41 -9.18 2.70
N LYS A 169 -35.34 -10.13 2.48
CA LYS A 169 -35.89 -10.95 3.56
C LYS A 169 -34.81 -11.76 4.29
N ALA A 170 -33.82 -12.30 3.58
CA ALA A 170 -32.74 -13.06 4.18
C ALA A 170 -31.82 -12.18 5.05
N VAL A 171 -31.53 -10.96 4.59
CA VAL A 171 -30.65 -10.00 5.30
C VAL A 171 -31.35 -9.34 6.49
N LEU A 172 -32.61 -8.97 6.35
CA LEU A 172 -33.39 -8.33 7.42
C LEU A 172 -33.94 -9.33 8.46
N SER A 173 -33.72 -10.63 8.25
CA SER A 173 -34.11 -11.66 9.22
C SER A 173 -33.31 -11.53 10.52
N SER A 174 -33.99 -11.46 11.66
CA SER A 174 -33.37 -11.53 12.99
C SER A 174 -32.88 -12.94 13.35
N LYS A 175 -33.30 -13.97 12.60
CA LYS A 175 -32.87 -15.36 12.79
C LYS A 175 -31.62 -15.67 11.97
N LYS A 176 -30.69 -16.39 12.59
CA LYS A 176 -29.53 -16.95 11.90
C LYS A 176 -29.99 -17.94 10.83
N LEU A 177 -29.47 -17.78 9.61
CA LEU A 177 -29.82 -18.64 8.49
C LEU A 177 -29.26 -20.05 8.70
N THR A 178 -30.12 -21.05 8.52
CA THR A 178 -29.71 -22.44 8.34
C THR A 178 -28.93 -22.60 7.03
N GLN A 179 -28.21 -23.71 6.86
CA GLN A 179 -27.47 -23.97 5.62
C GLN A 179 -28.38 -23.98 4.37
N PRO A 180 -29.55 -24.65 4.37
CA PRO A 180 -30.46 -24.59 3.23
C PRO A 180 -31.00 -23.18 2.94
N GLU A 181 -31.36 -22.42 3.98
CA GLU A 181 -31.83 -21.02 3.80
C GLU A 181 -30.72 -20.13 3.22
N ARG A 182 -29.47 -20.34 3.65
CA ARG A 182 -28.30 -19.65 3.12
C ARG A 182 -28.09 -19.98 1.65
N GLU A 183 -28.17 -21.25 1.26
CA GLU A 183 -28.04 -21.67 -0.14
C GLU A 183 -29.14 -21.06 -1.03
N VAL A 184 -30.37 -20.97 -0.52
CA VAL A 184 -31.46 -20.27 -1.22
C VAL A 184 -31.15 -18.78 -1.39
N ALA A 185 -30.68 -18.11 -0.33
CA ALA A 185 -30.29 -16.70 -0.41
C ALA A 185 -29.12 -16.47 -1.38
N ILE A 186 -28.12 -17.35 -1.38
CA ILE A 186 -27.00 -17.34 -2.32
C ILE A 186 -27.49 -17.48 -3.76
N SER A 187 -28.45 -18.39 -4.02
CA SER A 187 -29.01 -18.59 -5.36
C SER A 187 -29.69 -17.33 -5.91
N HIS A 188 -30.53 -16.67 -5.11
CA HIS A 188 -31.14 -15.39 -5.49
C HIS A 188 -30.09 -14.29 -5.70
N THR A 189 -29.07 -14.24 -4.83
CA THR A 189 -27.97 -13.28 -4.95
C THR A 189 -27.15 -13.49 -6.22
N ALA A 190 -26.91 -14.75 -6.61
CA ALA A 190 -26.20 -15.10 -7.83
C ALA A 190 -26.92 -14.56 -9.07
N ASN A 191 -28.25 -14.71 -9.14
CA ASN A 191 -29.07 -14.12 -10.21
C ASN A 191 -28.95 -12.59 -10.25
N ILE A 192 -29.08 -11.93 -9.09
CA ILE A 192 -28.94 -10.47 -8.96
C ILE A 192 -27.58 -10.00 -9.49
N LEU A 193 -26.51 -10.75 -9.23
CA LEU A 193 -25.15 -10.38 -9.63
C LEU A 193 -24.78 -10.85 -11.04
N GLY A 194 -25.61 -11.67 -11.69
CA GLY A 194 -25.29 -12.28 -12.99
C GLY A 194 -24.13 -13.25 -12.90
N ARG A 195 -24.04 -13.97 -11.79
CA ARG A 195 -23.01 -14.95 -11.49
C ARG A 195 -23.66 -16.30 -11.23
N THR A 196 -22.88 -17.36 -11.36
CA THR A 196 -23.35 -18.71 -11.04
C THR A 196 -23.37 -18.93 -9.53
N PHE A 197 -24.18 -19.89 -9.08
CA PHE A 197 -24.20 -20.31 -7.68
C PHE A 197 -22.82 -20.75 -7.18
N ASN A 198 -22.05 -21.45 -8.01
CA ASN A 198 -20.71 -21.91 -7.68
C ASN A 198 -19.74 -20.74 -7.46
N GLU A 199 -19.71 -19.76 -8.38
CA GLU A 199 -18.86 -18.56 -8.23
C GLU A 199 -19.15 -17.81 -6.94
N ILE A 200 -20.44 -17.61 -6.61
CA ILE A 200 -20.79 -16.94 -5.35
C ILE A 200 -20.39 -17.78 -4.14
N THR A 201 -20.61 -19.10 -4.18
CA THR A 201 -20.28 -20.00 -3.07
C THR A 201 -18.78 -20.02 -2.78
N GLU A 202 -17.95 -19.95 -3.81
CA GLU A 202 -16.49 -19.87 -3.69
C GLU A 202 -16.07 -18.60 -2.92
N VAL A 203 -16.54 -17.42 -3.34
CA VAL A 203 -16.15 -16.15 -2.71
C VAL A 203 -16.86 -15.88 -1.38
N TYR A 204 -18.02 -16.51 -1.13
CA TYR A 204 -18.85 -16.25 0.06
C TYR A 204 -18.05 -16.39 1.36
N ARG A 205 -17.16 -17.38 1.42
CA ARG A 205 -16.34 -17.65 2.60
C ARG A 205 -15.33 -16.56 2.87
N ASP A 206 -14.78 -15.94 1.83
CA ASP A 206 -13.75 -14.91 1.94
C ASP A 206 -14.28 -13.61 2.56
N PHE A 207 -15.57 -13.32 2.39
CA PHE A 207 -16.23 -12.21 3.08
C PHE A 207 -16.67 -12.56 4.51
N SER A 208 -16.87 -13.84 4.80
CA SER A 208 -17.48 -14.28 6.05
C SER A 208 -16.53 -14.17 7.24
N SER A 209 -17.09 -13.92 8.43
CA SER A 209 -16.36 -14.03 9.70
C SER A 209 -17.17 -14.78 10.73
N LYS A 210 -16.54 -15.25 11.82
CA LYS A 210 -17.24 -15.90 12.93
C LYS A 210 -18.38 -15.04 13.50
N LYS A 211 -18.21 -13.71 13.46
CA LYS A 211 -19.18 -12.74 13.99
C LYS A 211 -20.23 -12.33 12.96
N HIS A 212 -19.87 -12.35 11.67
CA HIS A 212 -20.73 -11.98 10.55
C HIS A 212 -20.64 -13.04 9.44
N PRO A 213 -21.33 -14.19 9.60
CA PRO A 213 -21.27 -15.28 8.62
C PRO A 213 -21.93 -14.91 7.29
N GLU A 214 -22.92 -14.01 7.31
CA GLU A 214 -23.71 -13.56 6.16
C GLU A 214 -23.22 -12.23 5.59
N ARG A 215 -21.97 -11.81 5.87
CA ARG A 215 -21.44 -10.51 5.48
C ARG A 215 -21.57 -10.23 3.98
N PHE A 216 -21.33 -11.21 3.12
CA PHE A 216 -21.48 -11.05 1.67
C PHE A 216 -22.90 -10.62 1.29
N LEU A 217 -23.93 -11.30 1.81
CA LEU A 217 -25.33 -10.96 1.53
C LEU A 217 -25.68 -9.54 2.01
N ASN A 218 -25.19 -9.17 3.21
CA ASN A 218 -25.37 -7.83 3.76
C ASN A 218 -24.75 -6.76 2.84
N ILE A 219 -23.53 -6.99 2.36
CA ILE A 219 -22.84 -6.05 1.46
C ILE A 219 -23.64 -5.83 0.19
N ILE A 220 -24.06 -6.91 -0.48
CA ILE A 220 -24.81 -6.81 -1.73
C ILE A 220 -26.15 -6.11 -1.53
N TYR A 221 -26.85 -6.44 -0.45
CA TYR A 221 -28.13 -5.80 -0.11
C TYR A 221 -27.96 -4.30 0.15
N TRP A 222 -27.00 -3.86 0.97
CA TRP A 222 -26.86 -2.44 1.29
C TRP A 222 -26.38 -1.61 0.09
N LEU A 223 -25.45 -2.15 -0.70
CA LEU A 223 -25.03 -1.51 -1.96
C LEU A 223 -26.23 -1.31 -2.89
N GLY A 224 -27.02 -2.37 -3.13
CA GLY A 224 -28.19 -2.30 -3.99
C GLY A 224 -29.28 -1.37 -3.44
N LYS A 225 -29.59 -1.47 -2.14
CA LYS A 225 -30.65 -0.67 -1.48
C LYS A 225 -30.38 0.83 -1.63
N LEU A 226 -29.17 1.27 -1.30
CA LEU A 226 -28.83 2.69 -1.42
C LEU A 226 -28.83 3.15 -2.89
N ALA A 227 -28.40 2.31 -3.84
CA ALA A 227 -28.48 2.64 -5.25
C ALA A 227 -29.92 2.70 -5.78
N ILE A 228 -30.85 1.90 -5.25
CA ILE A 228 -32.28 1.99 -5.56
C ILE A 228 -32.84 3.31 -5.03
N GLU A 229 -32.54 3.69 -3.78
CA GLU A 229 -32.96 4.98 -3.21
C GLU A 229 -32.42 6.19 -4.02
N GLU A 230 -31.21 6.08 -4.57
CA GLU A 230 -30.67 7.11 -5.46
C GLU A 230 -31.44 7.24 -6.77
N VAL A 231 -31.83 6.11 -7.38
CA VAL A 231 -32.51 6.08 -8.69
C VAL A 231 -33.99 6.46 -8.55
N VAL A 232 -34.68 5.93 -7.54
CA VAL A 232 -36.13 6.08 -7.37
C VAL A 232 -36.47 7.36 -6.59
N ASN A 233 -35.77 7.61 -5.49
CA ASN A 233 -36.10 8.69 -4.55
C ASN A 233 -35.15 9.89 -4.66
N ASN A 234 -34.17 9.85 -5.57
CA ASN A 234 -33.17 10.91 -5.77
C ASN A 234 -32.36 11.25 -4.49
N LYS A 235 -32.25 10.30 -3.54
CA LYS A 235 -31.47 10.42 -2.31
C LYS A 235 -29.99 10.17 -2.58
N LYS A 236 -29.33 11.15 -3.18
CA LYS A 236 -27.93 11.04 -3.63
C LYS A 236 -26.96 10.83 -2.48
N ARG A 237 -26.05 9.88 -2.65
CA ARG A 237 -24.89 9.70 -1.78
C ARG A 237 -23.85 10.79 -2.04
N ALA A 238 -23.08 11.12 -1.01
CA ALA A 238 -22.08 12.17 -1.07
C ALA A 238 -20.78 11.75 -0.42
N VAL A 239 -19.68 12.21 -1.02
CA VAL A 239 -18.34 12.13 -0.42
C VAL A 239 -17.86 13.55 -0.19
N THR A 240 -17.41 13.85 1.03
CA THR A 240 -16.94 15.18 1.41
C THR A 240 -15.50 15.14 1.93
N PHE A 241 -14.83 16.29 1.89
CA PHE A 241 -13.50 16.50 2.44
C PHE A 241 -13.58 17.65 3.44
N SER A 242 -13.18 17.40 4.69
CA SER A 242 -13.28 18.42 5.73
C SER A 242 -12.42 19.66 5.37
N PRO A 243 -12.82 20.87 5.79
CA PRO A 243 -12.00 22.07 5.60
C PRO A 243 -10.60 21.91 6.21
N VAL A 244 -10.52 21.29 7.39
CA VAL A 244 -9.26 21.04 8.10
C VAL A 244 -8.34 20.13 7.30
N LEU A 245 -8.87 19.06 6.70
CA LEU A 245 -8.09 18.19 5.82
C LEU A 245 -7.56 18.96 4.60
N ARG A 246 -8.41 19.77 3.97
CA ARG A 246 -8.03 20.55 2.78
C ARG A 246 -6.95 21.59 3.06
N GLU A 247 -6.97 22.20 4.24
CA GLU A 247 -5.96 23.16 4.65
C GLU A 247 -4.63 22.48 5.04
N ARG A 248 -4.67 21.35 5.73
CA ARG A 248 -3.47 20.69 6.28
C ARG A 248 -2.72 19.83 5.27
N LEU A 249 -3.39 19.35 4.21
CA LEU A 249 -2.79 18.40 3.28
C LEU A 249 -1.60 19.00 2.52
N GLY A 250 -0.44 18.37 2.64
CA GLY A 250 0.82 18.82 2.04
C GLY A 250 1.68 19.73 2.94
N HIS A 251 1.25 20.03 4.17
CA HIS A 251 2.09 20.69 5.17
C HIS A 251 3.02 19.73 5.92
N HIS A 252 2.94 18.43 5.63
CA HIS A 252 3.76 17.37 6.25
C HIS A 252 3.69 17.32 7.78
N ILE A 253 2.58 17.78 8.40
CA ILE A 253 2.47 17.90 9.86
C ILE A 253 2.84 16.59 10.58
N HIS A 254 2.27 15.47 10.15
CA HIS A 254 2.57 14.16 10.72
C HIS A 254 4.03 13.74 10.46
N GLY A 255 4.55 13.97 9.25
CA GLY A 255 5.94 13.70 8.90
C GLY A 255 6.95 14.52 9.70
N GLU A 256 6.62 15.77 10.03
CA GLU A 256 7.45 16.66 10.83
C GLU A 256 7.52 16.19 12.28
N ILE A 257 6.36 15.87 12.88
CA ILE A 257 6.28 15.30 14.24
C ILE A 257 7.06 13.99 14.30
N TRP A 258 6.85 13.09 13.31
CA TRP A 258 7.57 11.83 13.19
C TRP A 258 9.09 12.03 13.16
N ALA A 259 9.57 12.89 12.25
CA ALA A 259 10.99 13.16 12.08
C ALA A 259 11.61 13.79 13.34
N ASN A 260 10.94 14.76 13.96
CA ASN A 260 11.45 15.44 15.15
C ASN A 260 11.49 14.50 16.36
N ASN A 261 10.47 13.65 16.55
CA ASN A 261 10.49 12.64 17.61
C ASN A 261 11.71 11.71 17.50
N ILE A 262 12.04 11.28 16.29
CA ILE A 262 13.22 10.43 16.08
C ILE A 262 14.52 11.20 16.33
N LYS A 263 14.63 12.44 15.84
CA LYS A 263 15.80 13.30 16.08
C LYS A 263 16.01 13.58 17.57
N GLU A 264 14.94 13.77 18.34
CA GLU A 264 15.01 13.89 19.81
C GLU A 264 15.51 12.59 20.47
N VAL A 265 15.05 11.42 20.02
CA VAL A 265 15.57 10.13 20.51
C VAL A 265 17.06 9.99 20.19
N LEU A 266 17.49 10.35 18.98
CA LEU A 266 18.91 10.34 18.60
C LEU A 266 19.72 11.32 19.45
N LYS A 267 19.20 12.51 19.74
CA LYS A 267 19.84 13.50 20.63
C LYS A 267 20.02 12.94 22.03
N LYS A 268 18.94 12.40 22.61
CA LYS A 268 18.91 11.83 23.96
C LYS A 268 19.94 10.72 24.16
N HIS A 269 20.20 9.92 23.12
CA HIS A 269 21.17 8.82 23.14
C HIS A 269 22.56 9.23 22.60
N ASN A 270 22.79 10.53 22.33
CA ASN A 270 24.03 11.04 21.75
C ASN A 270 24.42 10.34 20.43
N LEU A 271 23.46 10.16 19.52
CA LEU A 271 23.63 9.47 18.24
C LEU A 271 23.59 10.40 17.02
N LEU A 272 23.25 11.69 17.19
CA LEU A 272 23.09 12.66 16.09
C LEU A 272 24.35 12.84 15.22
N HIS A 273 25.54 12.66 15.81
CA HIS A 273 26.82 12.84 15.12
C HIS A 273 27.24 11.63 14.29
N ARG A 274 26.61 10.46 14.49
CA ARG A 274 27.00 9.19 13.88
C ARG A 274 26.64 9.16 12.39
N ASN A 275 27.34 8.34 11.59
CA ASN A 275 27.03 8.13 10.18
C ASN A 275 25.73 7.31 10.06
N ILE A 276 24.64 7.95 9.66
CA ILE A 276 23.30 7.36 9.59
C ILE A 276 23.11 6.68 8.23
N HIS A 277 22.73 5.41 8.28
CA HIS A 277 22.28 4.62 7.13
C HIS A 277 20.80 4.31 7.29
N ILE A 278 19.96 4.95 6.46
CA ILE A 278 18.52 4.75 6.45
C ILE A 278 18.21 3.50 5.62
N ILE A 279 17.33 2.64 6.12
CA ILE A 279 16.79 1.47 5.44
C ILE A 279 15.26 1.53 5.57
N SER A 280 14.53 1.73 4.47
CA SER A 280 13.11 1.41 4.43
C SER A 280 12.97 -0.06 4.04
N ALA A 281 12.43 -0.85 4.96
CA ALA A 281 12.40 -2.31 4.85
C ALA A 281 11.34 -2.88 5.78
N ASN A 282 11.05 -4.17 5.62
CA ASN A 282 10.36 -4.89 6.66
C ASN A 282 11.25 -4.91 7.93
N MET A 283 10.82 -4.24 9.00
CA MET A 283 11.63 -4.04 10.21
C MET A 283 12.19 -5.35 10.78
N HIS A 284 11.39 -6.44 10.77
CA HIS A 284 11.87 -7.72 11.29
C HIS A 284 13.03 -8.29 10.47
N SER A 285 13.15 -7.97 9.17
CA SER A 285 14.20 -8.55 8.33
C SER A 285 15.59 -8.09 8.79
N VAL A 286 15.77 -6.80 9.10
CA VAL A 286 17.05 -6.25 9.58
C VAL A 286 17.36 -6.79 10.98
N MET A 287 16.38 -6.74 11.89
CA MET A 287 16.52 -7.28 13.24
C MET A 287 16.90 -8.77 13.22
N ASN A 288 16.18 -9.59 12.44
CA ASN A 288 16.43 -11.02 12.35
C ASN A 288 17.80 -11.30 11.70
N THR A 289 18.20 -10.53 10.70
CA THR A 289 19.52 -10.69 10.06
C THR A 289 20.66 -10.41 11.04
N ILE A 290 20.54 -9.38 11.89
CA ILE A 290 21.59 -9.01 12.84
C ILE A 290 21.61 -9.97 14.05
N TYR A 291 20.45 -10.31 14.63
CA TYR A 291 20.39 -10.95 15.95
C TYR A 291 20.02 -12.44 15.94
N ALA A 292 19.40 -12.99 14.90
CA ALA A 292 19.05 -14.41 14.88
C ALA A 292 20.27 -15.34 15.02
N PRO A 293 21.43 -15.07 14.40
CA PRO A 293 22.63 -15.90 14.60
C PRO A 293 23.05 -16.07 16.07
N LYS A 294 22.94 -15.00 16.87
CA LYS A 294 23.26 -15.01 18.31
C LYS A 294 22.11 -15.51 19.18
N ALA A 295 20.88 -15.09 18.90
CA ALA A 295 19.71 -15.44 19.70
C ALA A 295 19.27 -16.91 19.52
N LEU A 296 19.51 -17.47 18.33
CA LEU A 296 19.06 -18.80 17.92
C LEU A 296 20.23 -19.71 17.52
N LYS A 297 21.40 -19.57 18.18
CA LYS A 297 22.63 -20.33 17.91
C LYS A 297 22.40 -21.82 17.63
N ASN A 298 21.62 -22.50 18.46
CA ASN A 298 21.35 -23.93 18.31
C ASN A 298 20.54 -24.29 17.05
N LEU A 299 19.67 -23.38 16.59
CA LEU A 299 18.85 -23.59 15.40
C LEU A 299 19.68 -23.27 14.14
N VAL A 300 20.46 -22.19 14.18
CA VAL A 300 21.36 -21.78 13.09
C VAL A 300 22.50 -22.80 12.89
N ALA A 301 23.00 -23.42 13.96
CA ALA A 301 24.01 -24.48 13.85
C ALA A 301 23.51 -25.77 13.17
N LYS A 302 22.18 -25.93 13.03
CA LYS A 302 21.55 -27.16 12.51
C LYS A 302 20.86 -26.99 11.17
N ASN A 303 20.65 -25.75 10.71
CA ASN A 303 19.86 -25.46 9.51
C ASN A 303 20.56 -24.37 8.69
N ASP A 304 20.21 -24.26 7.41
CA ASP A 304 20.59 -23.09 6.63
C ASP A 304 19.94 -21.84 7.23
N ILE A 305 20.60 -20.69 7.09
CA ILE A 305 20.09 -19.44 7.68
C ILE A 305 18.73 -19.05 7.08
N PHE A 306 18.45 -19.38 5.82
CA PHE A 306 17.15 -19.10 5.21
C PHE A 306 16.03 -19.98 5.78
N ASP A 307 16.32 -21.21 6.20
CA ASP A 307 15.34 -22.06 6.90
C ASP A 307 14.96 -21.43 8.25
N VAL A 308 15.94 -20.82 8.95
CA VAL A 308 15.71 -20.09 10.20
C VAL A 308 14.83 -18.86 9.96
N TYR A 309 15.03 -18.14 8.86
CA TYR A 309 14.19 -17.01 8.47
C TYR A 309 12.76 -17.43 8.12
N GLU A 310 12.59 -18.57 7.45
CA GLU A 310 11.25 -19.13 7.16
C GLU A 310 10.54 -19.51 8.45
N ALA A 311 11.24 -20.17 9.38
CA ALA A 311 10.71 -20.48 10.70
C ALA A 311 10.29 -19.22 11.47
N LEU A 312 11.08 -18.14 11.41
CA LEU A 312 10.73 -16.86 12.05
C LEU A 312 9.51 -16.18 11.42
N SER A 313 9.29 -16.41 10.13
CA SER A 313 8.18 -15.84 9.36
C SER A 313 6.84 -16.54 9.63
N ASN A 314 6.86 -17.76 10.17
CA ASN A 314 5.64 -18.48 10.53
C ASN A 314 4.99 -17.89 11.79
N ASN A 315 3.70 -17.52 11.71
CA ASN A 315 2.94 -16.92 12.80
C ASN A 315 2.94 -17.74 14.10
N ASP A 316 2.99 -19.08 14.02
CA ASP A 316 2.98 -19.97 15.19
C ASP A 316 4.27 -19.90 16.01
N ASN A 317 5.38 -19.47 15.41
CA ASN A 317 6.71 -19.42 16.04
C ASN A 317 6.96 -18.15 16.87
N LYS A 318 5.97 -17.72 17.66
CA LYS A 318 6.05 -16.52 18.52
C LYS A 318 7.22 -16.58 19.50
N SER A 319 7.51 -17.76 20.05
CA SER A 319 8.63 -17.97 20.98
C SER A 319 10.00 -17.65 20.35
N LEU A 320 10.22 -18.06 19.09
CA LEU A 320 11.47 -17.76 18.37
C LEU A 320 11.62 -16.26 18.14
N ARG A 321 10.56 -15.59 17.65
CA ARG A 321 10.58 -14.14 17.44
C ARG A 321 10.86 -13.37 18.72
N ASN A 322 10.22 -13.75 19.83
CA ASN A 322 10.46 -13.11 21.13
C ASN A 322 11.92 -13.23 21.58
N LYS A 323 12.59 -14.36 21.34
CA LYS A 323 14.02 -14.52 21.66
C LYS A 323 14.87 -13.52 20.87
N VAL A 324 14.63 -13.41 19.57
CA VAL A 324 15.37 -12.46 18.71
C VAL A 324 15.10 -11.01 19.11
N THR A 325 13.84 -10.64 19.35
CA THR A 325 13.48 -9.28 19.80
C THR A 325 14.11 -8.94 21.14
N ASN A 326 14.10 -9.87 22.11
CA ASN A 326 14.72 -9.65 23.41
C ASN A 326 16.25 -9.49 23.29
N GLU A 327 16.89 -10.26 22.42
CA GLU A 327 18.33 -10.11 22.14
C GLU A 327 18.61 -8.74 21.52
N ALA A 328 17.80 -8.31 20.56
CA ALA A 328 17.97 -7.02 19.89
C ALA A 328 17.84 -5.84 20.87
N LEU A 329 16.76 -5.82 21.67
CA LEU A 329 16.51 -4.75 22.65
C LEU A 329 17.58 -4.67 23.74
N LYS A 330 18.17 -5.81 24.12
CA LYS A 330 19.27 -5.85 25.09
C LYS A 330 20.61 -5.41 24.51
N ASN A 331 20.79 -5.51 23.20
CA ASN A 331 22.09 -5.33 22.54
C ASN A 331 22.01 -4.31 21.39
N GLY A 332 21.63 -3.07 21.70
CA GLY A 332 21.83 -1.94 20.78
C GLY A 332 20.69 -1.60 19.85
N MET A 333 19.55 -2.29 19.91
CA MET A 333 18.34 -1.89 19.19
C MET A 333 17.45 -1.01 20.08
N LEU A 334 17.12 0.18 19.59
CA LEU A 334 16.06 1.03 20.14
C LEU A 334 14.83 0.93 19.24
N PHE A 335 13.67 0.66 19.82
CA PHE A 335 12.39 0.70 19.11
C PHE A 335 11.67 2.01 19.40
N ILE A 336 11.23 2.68 18.35
CA ILE A 336 10.48 3.93 18.40
C ILE A 336 9.11 3.64 17.76
N GLU A 337 8.10 3.50 18.61
CA GLU A 337 6.71 3.40 18.17
C GLU A 337 6.24 4.76 17.64
N ASP A 338 5.52 4.76 16.52
CA ASP A 338 4.95 5.97 15.98
C ASP A 338 3.80 6.50 16.83
N ALA A 339 3.89 7.78 17.22
CA ALA A 339 2.83 8.54 17.86
C ALA A 339 2.42 9.77 17.04
N SER A 340 2.93 9.92 15.81
CA SER A 340 2.66 11.07 14.95
C SER A 340 1.42 10.93 14.09
N GLY A 341 0.93 9.70 13.86
CA GLY A 341 -0.14 9.38 12.92
C GLY A 341 0.35 8.90 11.55
N THR A 342 1.67 8.91 11.30
CA THR A 342 2.24 8.34 10.06
C THR A 342 2.10 6.82 10.01
N ASN A 343 1.96 6.14 11.15
CA ASN A 343 1.97 4.70 11.31
C ASN A 343 3.27 4.03 10.83
N ILE A 344 4.39 4.76 10.89
CA ILE A 344 5.71 4.27 10.50
C ILE A 344 6.58 4.15 11.75
N ASN A 345 6.69 2.94 12.27
CA ASN A 345 7.60 2.64 13.37
C ASN A 345 9.05 2.68 12.90
N VAL A 346 9.97 2.92 13.83
CA VAL A 346 11.41 3.00 13.56
C VAL A 346 12.20 2.11 14.51
N GLN A 347 13.26 1.49 14.00
CA GLN A 347 14.28 0.81 14.78
C GLN A 347 15.63 1.49 14.55
N ILE A 348 16.34 1.80 15.62
CA ILE A 348 17.71 2.33 15.57
C ILE A 348 18.65 1.25 16.10
N PHE A 349 19.68 0.89 15.34
CA PHE A 349 20.69 -0.09 15.73
C PHE A 349 22.04 0.61 15.91
N ASP A 350 22.49 0.74 17.16
CA ASP A 350 23.81 1.26 17.48
C ASP A 350 24.87 0.15 17.36
N THR A 351 25.52 0.10 16.19
CA THR A 351 26.54 -0.91 15.87
C THR A 351 27.75 -0.88 16.80
N ALA A 352 27.98 0.21 17.54
CA ALA A 352 29.05 0.26 18.55
C ALA A 352 28.80 -0.68 19.73
N THR A 353 27.54 -1.08 19.94
CA THR A 353 27.12 -1.96 21.05
C THR A 353 26.79 -3.39 20.59
N ILE A 354 26.82 -3.64 19.29
CA ILE A 354 26.46 -4.93 18.71
C ILE A 354 27.69 -5.83 18.65
N ASP A 355 27.51 -7.05 19.14
CA ASP A 355 28.49 -8.13 19.04
C ASP A 355 28.32 -8.90 17.74
N PHE A 356 29.22 -8.64 16.79
CA PHE A 356 29.23 -9.27 15.47
C PHE A 356 29.99 -10.60 15.41
N SER A 357 30.51 -11.12 16.53
CA SER A 357 31.29 -12.38 16.55
C SER A 357 30.50 -13.61 16.08
N HIS A 358 29.17 -13.53 16.16
CA HIS A 358 28.24 -14.57 15.69
C HIS A 358 27.58 -14.22 14.36
N SER A 359 27.94 -13.10 13.71
CA SER A 359 27.36 -12.71 12.44
C SER A 359 27.81 -13.66 11.34
N ASP A 360 26.88 -14.00 10.44
CA ASP A 360 27.12 -14.80 9.25
C ASP A 360 27.16 -13.92 7.97
N LEU A 361 27.21 -12.59 8.14
CA LEU A 361 27.38 -11.61 7.07
C LEU A 361 28.86 -11.45 6.69
N LYS A 362 29.13 -11.12 5.43
CA LYS A 362 30.47 -10.73 4.97
C LYS A 362 30.72 -9.27 5.35
N ILE A 363 31.45 -9.03 6.44
CA ILE A 363 31.64 -7.69 7.02
C ILE A 363 33.10 -7.38 7.35
N ASP A 364 33.45 -6.09 7.35
CA ASP A 364 34.74 -5.57 7.79
C ASP A 364 34.60 -5.09 9.25
N LEU A 365 35.06 -5.91 10.19
CA LEU A 365 34.94 -5.60 11.63
C LEU A 365 35.77 -4.39 12.04
N ASP A 366 36.88 -4.10 11.36
CA ASP A 366 37.72 -2.95 11.68
C ASP A 366 37.05 -1.67 11.21
N PHE A 367 36.45 -1.69 10.01
CA PHE A 367 35.60 -0.61 9.52
C PHE A 367 34.42 -0.32 10.45
N ILE A 368 33.69 -1.35 10.90
CA ILE A 368 32.57 -1.15 11.83
C ILE A 368 33.05 -0.55 13.15
N LYS A 369 34.19 -0.99 13.69
CA LYS A 369 34.74 -0.45 14.94
C LYS A 369 35.20 1.00 14.81
N GLU A 370 35.72 1.38 13.64
CA GLU A 370 36.19 2.72 13.33
C GLU A 370 35.01 3.67 13.08
N GLU A 371 34.18 3.38 12.09
CA GLU A 371 33.10 4.25 11.62
C GLU A 371 31.85 4.21 12.51
N LYS A 372 31.61 3.05 13.14
CA LYS A 372 30.44 2.78 13.98
C LYS A 372 29.14 3.25 13.30
N PRO A 373 28.78 2.72 12.13
CA PRO A 373 27.61 3.18 11.38
C PRO A 373 26.32 3.02 12.20
N LEU A 374 25.42 3.99 12.15
CA LEU A 374 24.11 3.90 12.80
C LEU A 374 23.08 3.41 11.79
N ILE A 375 22.43 2.26 12.05
CA ILE A 375 21.37 1.77 11.16
C ILE A 375 20.03 2.31 11.64
N PHE A 376 19.40 3.12 10.80
CA PHE A 376 18.03 3.58 10.97
C PHE A 376 17.16 2.72 10.08
N VAL A 377 16.18 2.02 10.63
CA VAL A 377 15.22 1.21 9.87
C VAL A 377 13.83 1.76 10.09
N MET A 378 13.11 2.06 9.01
CA MET A 378 11.69 2.47 9.04
C MET A 378 10.81 1.41 8.39
N ASP A 379 9.60 1.24 8.93
CA ASP A 379 8.52 0.50 8.24
C ASP A 379 8.17 1.18 6.90
N TYR A 380 7.41 0.47 6.06
CA TYR A 380 7.03 0.97 4.75
C TYR A 380 6.13 2.20 4.83
N ALA A 381 6.50 3.25 4.09
CA ALA A 381 5.62 4.35 3.79
C ALA A 381 4.62 3.96 2.69
N PHE A 382 3.53 4.73 2.55
CA PHE A 382 2.53 4.51 1.51
C PHE A 382 2.51 5.70 0.53
N GLY A 383 2.90 5.46 -0.73
CA GLY A 383 2.86 6.47 -1.79
C GLY A 383 3.62 7.76 -1.43
N GLU A 384 2.94 8.91 -1.56
CA GLU A 384 3.49 10.25 -1.29
C GLU A 384 4.05 10.41 0.14
N GLN A 385 3.54 9.64 1.11
CA GLN A 385 4.05 9.65 2.48
C GLN A 385 5.57 9.39 2.54
N ALA A 386 6.12 8.60 1.60
CA ALA A 386 7.56 8.36 1.50
C ALA A 386 8.36 9.66 1.31
N TYR A 387 7.84 10.58 0.51
CA TYR A 387 8.42 11.91 0.32
C TYR A 387 8.29 12.72 1.61
N GLU A 388 7.09 12.78 2.21
CA GLU A 388 6.85 13.56 3.42
C GLU A 388 7.81 13.16 4.56
N THR A 389 7.88 11.86 4.89
CA THR A 389 8.70 11.41 6.02
C THR A 389 10.19 11.60 5.80
N ILE A 390 10.70 11.25 4.62
CA ILE A 390 12.14 11.38 4.34
C ILE A 390 12.51 12.84 4.16
N ASP A 391 11.67 13.67 3.54
CA ASP A 391 11.97 15.09 3.38
C ASP A 391 12.11 15.78 4.74
N GLU A 392 11.20 15.51 5.68
CA GLU A 392 11.24 16.04 7.04
C GLU A 392 12.42 15.49 7.86
N PHE A 393 12.71 14.18 7.77
CA PHE A 393 13.86 13.61 8.48
C PHE A 393 15.18 14.20 7.99
N LEU A 394 15.35 14.43 6.68
CA LEU A 394 16.58 14.97 6.11
C LEU A 394 16.75 16.50 6.31
N LYS A 395 15.75 17.22 6.83
CA LYS A 395 15.91 18.63 7.22
C LYS A 395 16.82 18.76 8.46
N PRO A 396 17.61 19.85 8.59
CA PRO A 396 18.39 20.11 9.79
C PRO A 396 17.51 20.10 11.04
N PHE A 397 18.01 19.46 12.09
CA PHE A 397 17.36 19.44 13.39
C PHE A 397 17.63 20.75 14.12
N LYS A 398 16.59 21.44 14.58
CA LYS A 398 16.72 22.66 15.38
C LYS A 398 16.85 22.29 16.85
N VAL A 399 17.97 22.66 17.46
CA VAL A 399 18.21 22.50 18.90
C VAL A 399 18.59 23.87 19.44
N GLU A 400 17.70 24.46 20.23
CA GLU A 400 17.86 25.84 20.73
C GLU A 400 18.12 26.79 19.54
N ASP A 401 19.22 27.54 19.56
CA ASP A 401 19.62 28.46 18.49
C ASP A 401 20.48 27.78 17.39
N SER A 402 20.75 26.48 17.51
CA SER A 402 21.60 25.73 16.58
C SER A 402 20.81 24.88 15.59
N LYS A 403 21.35 24.71 14.38
CA LYS A 403 20.83 23.79 13.36
C LYS A 403 21.84 22.70 13.09
N ILE A 404 21.49 21.47 13.45
CA ILE A 404 22.34 20.29 13.26
C ILE A 404 21.91 19.61 11.96
N LYS A 405 22.82 19.50 10.98
CA LYS A 405 22.57 18.71 9.77
C LYS A 405 22.60 17.22 10.12
N MET A 406 21.67 16.46 9.55
CA MET A 406 21.67 15.01 9.72
C MET A 406 22.83 14.39 8.94
N ASN A 407 23.66 13.61 9.62
CA ASN A 407 24.83 12.97 9.01
C ASN A 407 24.42 11.68 8.28
N VAL A 408 23.72 11.82 7.15
CA VAL A 408 23.19 10.69 6.37
C VAL A 408 24.15 10.31 5.23
N ASP A 409 24.62 9.07 5.28
CA ASP A 409 25.59 8.53 4.32
C ASP A 409 24.96 7.63 3.25
N SER A 410 23.87 6.94 3.59
CA SER A 410 23.12 6.19 2.60
C SER A 410 21.63 6.06 2.92
N VAL A 411 20.84 5.92 1.86
CA VAL A 411 19.42 5.55 1.94
C VAL A 411 19.19 4.29 1.11
N SER A 412 18.65 3.26 1.74
CA SER A 412 18.39 1.97 1.13
C SER A 412 16.90 1.67 1.18
N ILE A 413 16.30 1.34 0.06
CA ILE A 413 14.86 1.05 -0.06
C ILE A 413 14.73 -0.39 -0.54
N MET A 414 14.17 -1.23 0.32
CA MET A 414 13.64 -2.53 -0.04
C MET A 414 12.13 -2.41 -0.17
N GLY A 415 11.50 -3.03 -1.16
CA GLY A 415 10.05 -2.95 -1.31
C GLY A 415 9.43 -4.17 -1.97
N LYS A 416 8.10 -4.24 -1.92
CA LYS A 416 7.32 -5.14 -2.77
C LYS A 416 7.00 -4.42 -4.08
N ALA A 417 7.02 -5.14 -5.18
CA ALA A 417 6.65 -4.59 -6.48
C ALA A 417 5.97 -5.66 -7.34
N GLY A 418 5.17 -5.20 -8.30
CA GLY A 418 4.71 -6.06 -9.39
C GLY A 418 5.84 -6.20 -10.42
N ILE A 419 6.15 -7.42 -10.84
CA ILE A 419 7.20 -7.69 -11.83
C ILE A 419 6.62 -7.72 -13.24
N LEU A 420 7.32 -7.12 -14.20
CA LEU A 420 6.98 -7.19 -15.64
C LEU A 420 7.96 -8.06 -16.42
N LYS A 421 9.10 -8.41 -15.83
CA LYS A 421 10.13 -9.28 -16.39
C LYS A 421 10.60 -10.30 -15.35
N GLY A 422 10.09 -11.52 -15.40
CA GLY A 422 10.37 -12.57 -14.41
C GLY A 422 9.09 -13.06 -13.72
N GLY A 423 9.24 -13.74 -12.60
CA GLY A 423 8.14 -14.33 -11.81
C GLY A 423 8.08 -13.84 -10.36
N LYS A 424 7.07 -14.32 -9.63
CA LYS A 424 6.91 -14.05 -8.19
C LYS A 424 8.15 -14.54 -7.42
N GLY A 425 8.64 -13.72 -6.48
CA GLY A 425 9.84 -14.02 -5.69
C GLY A 425 11.15 -13.50 -6.29
N ASP A 426 11.18 -13.13 -7.57
CA ASP A 426 12.37 -12.56 -8.19
C ASP A 426 12.67 -11.14 -7.70
N ILE A 427 13.91 -10.70 -7.89
CA ILE A 427 14.40 -9.39 -7.42
C ILE A 427 14.60 -8.43 -8.59
N MET A 428 14.14 -7.19 -8.42
CA MET A 428 14.31 -6.08 -9.35
C MET A 428 15.24 -5.02 -8.74
N ILE A 429 16.30 -4.67 -9.46
CA ILE A 429 17.26 -3.62 -9.11
C ILE A 429 17.02 -2.42 -10.06
N PRO A 430 16.44 -1.31 -9.59
CA PRO A 430 16.12 -0.21 -10.47
C PRO A 430 17.37 0.52 -10.97
N SER A 431 17.31 1.00 -12.21
CA SER A 431 18.22 1.99 -12.79
C SER A 431 17.62 3.39 -12.83
N ALA A 432 16.29 3.50 -12.76
CA ALA A 432 15.54 4.74 -12.69
C ALA A 432 14.13 4.49 -12.12
N HIS A 433 13.50 5.54 -11.63
CA HIS A 433 12.05 5.58 -11.36
C HIS A 433 11.36 6.55 -12.33
N ILE A 434 10.42 6.03 -13.12
CA ILE A 434 9.54 6.80 -14.00
C ILE A 434 8.30 7.14 -13.20
N PHE A 435 7.91 8.41 -13.09
CA PHE A 435 6.76 8.78 -12.29
C PHE A 435 5.49 8.96 -13.14
N GLU A 436 4.55 8.02 -12.99
CA GLU A 436 3.32 7.99 -13.77
C GLU A 436 2.48 9.26 -13.58
N GLY A 437 1.89 9.75 -14.68
CA GLY A 437 1.04 10.94 -14.65
C GLY A 437 1.80 12.26 -14.53
N THR A 438 3.14 12.24 -14.58
CA THR A 438 4.00 13.43 -14.56
C THR A 438 5.08 13.35 -15.64
N ALA A 439 5.81 14.44 -15.85
CA ALA A 439 7.03 14.43 -16.67
C ALA A 439 8.29 14.05 -15.87
N ASP A 440 8.15 13.80 -14.57
CA ASP A 440 9.28 13.60 -13.66
C ASP A 440 9.85 12.18 -13.82
N ASN A 441 11.16 12.11 -13.96
CA ASN A 441 11.90 10.86 -14.09
C ASN A 441 13.19 10.94 -13.28
N TYR A 442 13.51 9.89 -12.55
CA TYR A 442 14.60 9.88 -11.59
C TYR A 442 15.60 8.77 -11.90
N PRO A 443 16.62 9.03 -12.74
CA PRO A 443 17.75 8.12 -12.92
C PRO A 443 18.53 7.95 -11.61
N ILE A 444 18.96 6.72 -11.31
CA ILE A 444 19.68 6.42 -10.07
C ILE A 444 21.00 5.69 -10.33
N LYS A 445 22.05 6.12 -9.63
CA LYS A 445 23.29 5.34 -9.49
C LYS A 445 23.13 4.36 -8.34
N ASN A 446 22.37 3.30 -8.58
CA ASN A 446 22.09 2.26 -7.59
C ASN A 446 23.39 1.55 -7.19
N ARG A 447 23.65 1.45 -5.87
CA ARG A 447 24.83 0.77 -5.32
C ARG A 447 24.65 -0.74 -5.17
N LEU A 448 23.48 -1.26 -5.53
CA LEU A 448 23.24 -2.67 -5.78
C LEU A 448 23.40 -3.00 -7.26
N SER A 449 23.86 -4.22 -7.54
CA SER A 449 24.04 -4.78 -8.86
C SER A 449 23.56 -6.22 -8.90
N VAL A 450 23.30 -6.74 -10.10
CA VAL A 450 22.79 -8.11 -10.30
C VAL A 450 23.74 -9.13 -9.68
N LYS A 451 25.05 -8.93 -9.87
CA LYS A 451 26.14 -9.75 -9.28
C LYS A 451 26.13 -9.84 -7.76
N ASP A 452 25.55 -8.85 -7.06
CA ASP A 452 25.49 -8.89 -5.60
C ASP A 452 24.46 -9.92 -5.09
N LEU A 453 23.55 -10.38 -5.96
CA LEU A 453 22.40 -11.21 -5.63
C LEU A 453 22.29 -12.49 -6.51
N GLU A 454 23.08 -12.59 -7.57
CA GLU A 454 23.10 -13.74 -8.50
C GLU A 454 23.47 -15.08 -7.82
N GLY A 455 22.86 -16.17 -8.29
CA GLY A 455 23.18 -17.54 -7.86
C GLY A 455 22.65 -17.92 -6.48
N GLN A 456 21.70 -17.16 -5.94
CA GLN A 456 21.16 -17.34 -4.57
C GLN A 456 19.76 -17.96 -4.53
N GLY A 457 19.35 -18.62 -5.63
CA GLY A 457 18.06 -19.29 -5.76
C GLY A 457 16.87 -18.36 -6.05
N VAL A 458 17.14 -17.14 -6.55
CA VAL A 458 16.14 -16.20 -7.08
C VAL A 458 16.72 -15.54 -8.33
N ASP A 459 15.88 -15.25 -9.32
CA ASP A 459 16.33 -14.50 -10.49
C ASP A 459 16.39 -13.00 -10.17
N VAL A 460 17.32 -12.31 -10.83
CA VAL A 460 17.59 -10.89 -10.56
C VAL A 460 17.59 -10.10 -11.87
N TYR A 461 16.78 -9.06 -11.92
CA TYR A 461 16.59 -8.21 -13.09
C TYR A 461 16.99 -6.78 -12.80
N LYS A 462 17.56 -6.10 -13.79
CA LYS A 462 17.93 -4.68 -13.70
C LYS A 462 17.30 -3.89 -14.84
N GLY A 463 16.73 -2.74 -14.52
CA GLY A 463 16.02 -1.88 -15.48
C GLY A 463 15.27 -0.74 -14.81
N ALA A 464 14.50 0.02 -15.58
CA ALA A 464 13.67 1.07 -15.02
C ALA A 464 12.48 0.48 -14.24
N MET A 465 12.05 1.18 -13.19
CA MET A 465 10.78 0.91 -12.50
C MET A 465 9.82 2.06 -12.77
N ILE A 466 8.52 1.77 -12.76
CA ILE A 466 7.49 2.81 -12.74
C ILE A 466 6.92 2.97 -11.33
N THR A 467 6.86 4.22 -10.87
CA THR A 467 6.13 4.61 -9.66
C THR A 467 4.72 5.01 -10.09
N VAL A 468 3.72 4.20 -9.75
CA VAL A 468 2.32 4.38 -10.16
C VAL A 468 1.53 5.16 -9.11
N LEU A 469 0.46 5.83 -9.53
CA LEU A 469 -0.42 6.57 -8.62
C LEU A 469 -1.24 5.66 -7.69
N GLY A 470 -1.49 4.44 -8.15
CA GLY A 470 -2.19 3.41 -7.41
C GLY A 470 -2.13 2.09 -8.16
N THR A 471 -1.87 0.98 -7.46
CA THR A 471 -1.84 -0.36 -8.08
C THR A 471 -3.19 -0.76 -8.68
N SER A 472 -4.29 -0.21 -8.16
CA SER A 472 -5.64 -0.41 -8.70
C SER A 472 -5.95 0.37 -9.97
N LEU A 473 -5.00 1.15 -10.48
CA LEU A 473 -5.15 1.92 -11.71
C LEU A 473 -4.35 1.33 -12.89
N GLN A 474 -3.92 0.08 -12.79
CA GLN A 474 -3.07 -0.57 -13.78
C GLN A 474 -3.83 -1.61 -14.60
N ASN A 475 -3.50 -1.73 -15.89
CA ASN A 475 -4.00 -2.77 -16.77
C ASN A 475 -2.87 -3.34 -17.65
N LYS A 476 -3.08 -4.50 -18.27
CA LYS A 476 -2.06 -5.17 -19.08
C LYS A 476 -1.55 -4.33 -20.25
N GLU A 477 -2.39 -3.53 -20.87
CA GLU A 477 -2.01 -2.81 -22.09
C GLU A 477 -1.07 -1.64 -21.79
N ILE A 478 -1.30 -0.89 -20.71
CA ILE A 478 -0.36 0.15 -20.27
C ILE A 478 0.95 -0.44 -19.73
N LEU A 479 0.87 -1.56 -19.02
CA LEU A 479 2.05 -2.25 -18.49
C LEU A 479 2.91 -2.84 -19.61
N LYS A 480 2.29 -3.47 -20.63
CA LYS A 480 2.99 -3.90 -21.85
C LYS A 480 3.63 -2.74 -22.59
N PHE A 481 2.98 -1.57 -22.63
CA PHE A 481 3.59 -0.38 -23.22
C PHE A 481 4.88 0.01 -22.49
N PHE A 482 4.84 0.13 -21.16
CA PHE A 482 6.04 0.46 -20.38
C PHE A 482 7.13 -0.62 -20.50
N HIS A 483 6.74 -1.89 -20.56
CA HIS A 483 7.68 -3.01 -20.68
C HIS A 483 8.32 -3.10 -22.08
N ASN A 484 7.53 -3.05 -23.14
CA ASN A 484 7.97 -3.33 -24.52
C ASN A 484 8.49 -2.09 -25.26
N SER A 485 8.24 -0.88 -24.75
CA SER A 485 8.77 0.35 -25.34
C SER A 485 10.23 0.60 -24.94
N THR A 486 10.79 1.71 -25.42
CA THR A 486 12.14 2.16 -25.04
C THR A 486 12.30 2.48 -23.55
N TRP A 487 11.21 2.56 -22.79
CA TRP A 487 11.26 2.66 -21.34
C TRP A 487 11.83 1.40 -20.68
N ASN A 488 11.61 0.22 -21.27
CA ASN A 488 12.14 -1.07 -20.82
C ASN A 488 11.94 -1.29 -19.31
N VAL A 489 10.71 -1.03 -18.85
CA VAL A 489 10.34 -1.13 -17.44
C VAL A 489 10.30 -2.60 -17.01
N ILE A 490 10.94 -2.91 -15.89
CA ILE A 490 11.02 -4.28 -15.36
C ILE A 490 10.02 -4.56 -14.24
N GLY A 491 9.40 -3.52 -13.67
CA GLY A 491 8.43 -3.63 -12.60
C GLY A 491 7.77 -2.31 -12.21
N LEU A 492 6.79 -2.39 -11.31
CA LEU A 492 6.00 -1.26 -10.82
C LEU A 492 5.83 -1.28 -9.30
N GLU A 493 5.79 -0.10 -8.70
CA GLU A 493 5.69 0.15 -7.27
C GLU A 493 5.08 1.54 -7.02
N MET A 494 4.95 2.01 -5.77
CA MET A 494 4.22 3.25 -5.46
C MET A 494 5.07 4.34 -4.78
N GLU A 495 6.34 4.10 -4.44
CA GLU A 495 7.11 4.96 -3.52
C GLU A 495 8.45 5.48 -4.08
N GLY A 496 9.03 4.83 -5.07
CA GLY A 496 10.43 4.98 -5.46
C GLY A 496 10.76 6.38 -5.95
N ALA A 497 9.91 6.95 -6.81
CA ALA A 497 10.02 8.34 -7.23
C ALA A 497 9.89 9.32 -6.04
N HIS A 498 9.00 9.05 -5.08
CA HIS A 498 8.81 9.89 -3.89
C HIS A 498 10.05 9.89 -2.98
N TYR A 499 10.63 8.72 -2.71
CA TYR A 499 11.89 8.60 -1.98
C TYR A 499 13.01 9.34 -2.71
N GLN A 500 13.16 9.09 -4.01
CA GLN A 500 14.27 9.66 -4.77
C GLN A 500 14.16 11.18 -4.91
N LYS A 501 12.93 11.71 -5.01
CA LYS A 501 12.65 13.15 -4.96
C LYS A 501 13.13 13.77 -3.64
N ALA A 502 12.81 13.18 -2.49
CA ALA A 502 13.24 13.68 -1.18
C ALA A 502 14.78 13.63 -1.03
N ILE A 503 15.39 12.51 -1.43
CA ILE A 503 16.85 12.32 -1.35
C ILE A 503 17.59 13.33 -2.24
N GLN A 504 17.16 13.54 -3.48
CA GLN A 504 17.78 14.50 -4.40
C GLN A 504 17.55 15.94 -3.95
N ALA A 505 16.35 16.28 -3.48
CA ALA A 505 16.08 17.61 -2.93
C ALA A 505 17.01 17.91 -1.75
N ALA A 506 17.19 16.96 -0.82
CA ALA A 506 18.07 17.14 0.34
C ALA A 506 19.56 17.19 -0.03
N SER A 507 20.03 16.31 -0.91
CA SER A 507 21.48 16.14 -1.21
C SER A 507 22.02 17.02 -2.33
N LYS A 508 21.18 17.38 -3.32
CA LYS A 508 21.61 18.11 -4.53
C LYS A 508 21.10 19.54 -4.60
N VAL A 509 19.92 19.83 -4.05
CA VAL A 509 19.30 21.15 -4.14
C VAL A 509 19.49 21.95 -2.86
N ARG A 510 19.04 21.40 -1.72
CA ARG A 510 19.09 22.09 -0.42
C ARG A 510 20.45 21.97 0.28
N GLY A 511 21.24 20.94 -0.04
CA GLY A 511 22.53 20.69 0.62
C GLY A 511 22.40 20.41 2.12
N ASN A 512 21.29 19.79 2.53
CA ASN A 512 21.01 19.45 3.92
C ASN A 512 21.79 18.21 4.38
N ILE A 513 22.13 17.32 3.45
CA ILE A 513 22.90 16.09 3.69
C ILE A 513 24.05 15.98 2.69
N ASN A 514 24.88 14.93 2.83
CA ASN A 514 25.99 14.64 1.95
C ASN A 514 25.55 14.57 0.47
N SER A 515 26.19 15.35 -0.40
CA SER A 515 25.89 15.37 -1.84
C SER A 515 26.25 14.06 -2.56
N LYS A 516 27.04 13.20 -1.92
CA LYS A 516 27.43 11.87 -2.39
C LYS A 516 26.68 10.73 -1.69
N VAL A 517 25.55 11.02 -1.03
CA VAL A 517 24.70 10.01 -0.38
C VAL A 517 24.50 8.80 -1.29
N LYS A 518 24.78 7.61 -0.76
CA LYS A 518 24.68 6.34 -1.50
C LYS A 518 23.22 5.89 -1.50
N VAL A 519 22.68 5.50 -2.66
CA VAL A 519 21.33 4.93 -2.76
C VAL A 519 21.38 3.46 -3.13
N ARG A 520 20.52 2.65 -2.50
CA ARG A 520 20.36 1.21 -2.79
C ARG A 520 18.88 0.93 -2.93
N TYR A 521 18.43 0.57 -4.11
CA TYR A 521 17.04 0.18 -4.33
C TYR A 521 16.98 -1.27 -4.76
N ALA A 522 16.11 -2.06 -4.14
CA ALA A 522 15.79 -3.39 -4.60
C ALA A 522 14.35 -3.73 -4.23
N TYR A 523 13.64 -4.41 -5.12
CA TYR A 523 12.28 -4.82 -4.90
C TYR A 523 12.15 -6.31 -5.13
N TYR A 524 11.33 -7.00 -4.35
CA TYR A 524 10.98 -8.39 -4.63
C TYR A 524 9.57 -8.47 -5.20
N ALA A 525 9.39 -9.37 -6.17
CA ALA A 525 8.17 -9.53 -6.94
C ALA A 525 7.05 -10.14 -6.11
N SER A 526 6.02 -9.37 -5.76
CA SER A 526 4.83 -9.89 -5.08
C SER A 526 3.81 -10.53 -6.00
N ASP A 527 3.78 -10.06 -7.23
CA ASP A 527 2.77 -10.35 -8.22
C ASP A 527 3.34 -10.10 -9.61
N ASN A 528 2.72 -10.72 -10.62
CA ASN A 528 3.00 -10.44 -12.02
C ASN A 528 1.70 -9.92 -12.65
N PRO A 529 1.51 -8.59 -12.78
CA PRO A 529 0.28 -8.03 -13.33
C PRO A 529 0.10 -8.24 -14.84
N LEU A 530 1.10 -8.79 -15.55
CA LEU A 530 0.92 -9.23 -16.93
C LEU A 530 0.27 -10.61 -17.04
N GLU A 531 0.28 -11.40 -15.97
CA GLU A 531 -0.32 -12.74 -15.88
C GLU A 531 -1.71 -12.67 -15.22
N THR A 532 -2.74 -13.16 -15.90
CA THR A 532 -4.10 -13.25 -15.33
C THR A 532 -4.10 -14.11 -14.07
N GLY A 533 -4.74 -13.65 -13.00
CA GLY A 533 -4.81 -14.40 -11.74
C GLY A 533 -3.51 -14.39 -10.92
N SER A 534 -2.52 -13.60 -11.34
CA SER A 534 -1.28 -13.40 -10.59
C SER A 534 -1.19 -12.01 -9.93
N THR A 535 -2.30 -11.24 -9.86
CA THR A 535 -2.34 -9.87 -9.30
C THR A 535 -2.45 -9.86 -7.77
N LEU A 536 -2.35 -8.67 -7.16
CA LEU A 536 -2.55 -8.48 -5.71
C LEU A 536 -3.92 -8.94 -5.17
N ALA A 537 -4.94 -9.05 -6.02
CA ALA A 537 -6.23 -9.61 -5.62
C ALA A 537 -6.21 -11.15 -5.49
N SER A 538 -5.20 -11.81 -6.05
CA SER A 538 -5.12 -13.27 -6.12
C SER A 538 -4.38 -13.93 -4.95
N GLY A 539 -3.97 -13.15 -3.93
CA GLY A 539 -3.36 -13.66 -2.70
C GLY A 539 -1.94 -13.14 -2.41
N GLY A 540 -1.43 -13.41 -1.21
CA GLY A 540 -0.09 -12.99 -0.78
C GLY A 540 1.02 -13.95 -1.20
N LEU A 541 2.29 -13.48 -1.14
CA LEU A 541 3.49 -14.28 -1.42
C LEU A 541 3.66 -15.54 -0.55
N GLY A 542 3.14 -15.55 0.68
CA GLY A 542 3.45 -16.62 1.63
C GLY A 542 4.95 -16.76 1.90
N THR A 543 5.44 -17.99 2.01
CA THR A 543 6.86 -18.29 2.29
C THR A 543 7.80 -17.96 1.13
N SER A 544 7.30 -17.89 -0.11
CA SER A 544 8.10 -17.54 -1.30
C SER A 544 8.74 -16.14 -1.21
N GLY A 545 8.17 -15.24 -0.40
CA GLY A 545 8.72 -13.91 -0.17
C GLY A 545 9.85 -13.84 0.86
N VAL A 546 10.10 -14.92 1.61
CA VAL A 546 11.12 -14.92 2.68
C VAL A 546 12.51 -14.79 2.10
N ARG A 547 12.91 -15.72 1.22
CA ARG A 547 14.25 -15.74 0.61
C ARG A 547 14.64 -14.40 -0.03
N PRO A 548 13.86 -13.80 -0.95
CA PRO A 548 14.27 -12.53 -1.57
C PRO A 548 14.30 -11.37 -0.58
N THR A 549 13.39 -11.31 0.40
CA THR A 549 13.41 -10.29 1.46
C THR A 549 14.74 -10.32 2.22
N TYR A 550 15.14 -11.50 2.68
CA TYR A 550 16.36 -11.63 3.46
C TYR A 550 17.62 -11.48 2.62
N LEU A 551 17.59 -11.91 1.36
CA LEU A 551 18.72 -11.74 0.46
C LEU A 551 19.01 -10.24 0.23
N ILE A 552 17.99 -9.44 -0.09
CA ILE A 552 18.12 -7.98 -0.23
C ILE A 552 18.65 -7.35 1.06
N THR A 553 18.05 -7.70 2.21
CA THR A 553 18.45 -7.13 3.51
C THR A 553 19.91 -7.44 3.84
N ARG A 554 20.34 -8.69 3.67
CA ARG A 554 21.73 -9.10 3.90
C ARG A 554 22.69 -8.32 3.02
N THR A 555 22.43 -8.25 1.72
CA THR A 555 23.27 -7.50 0.78
C THR A 555 23.33 -6.00 1.11
N ILE A 556 22.23 -5.38 1.54
CA ILE A 556 22.22 -3.98 1.98
C ILE A 556 23.15 -3.80 3.19
N LEU A 557 23.04 -4.68 4.20
CA LEU A 557 23.86 -4.62 5.42
C LEU A 557 25.34 -4.85 5.09
N GLU A 558 25.67 -5.85 4.28
CA GLU A 558 27.04 -6.08 3.81
C GLU A 558 27.60 -4.85 3.07
N LYS A 559 26.81 -4.18 2.23
CA LYS A 559 27.24 -2.93 1.57
C LYS A 559 27.38 -1.73 2.51
N ILE A 560 26.81 -1.78 3.71
CA ILE A 560 26.94 -0.73 4.73
C ILE A 560 28.14 -1.02 5.63
N PHE A 561 28.39 -2.28 5.95
CA PHE A 561 29.43 -2.75 6.88
C PHE A 561 30.79 -3.02 6.24
N ASN A 562 30.99 -2.64 4.99
CA ASN A 562 32.25 -2.74 4.28
C ASN A 562 32.62 -1.38 3.64
N LYS A 563 33.92 -1.17 3.45
CA LYS A 563 34.52 0.03 2.83
C LYS A 563 34.02 0.29 1.40
#